data_AF-A0A3C1QT26-F1
#
_entry.id   AF-A0A3C1QT26-F1
#
_cell.length_a   1.000
_cell.length_b   1.000
_cell.length_c   1.000
_cell.angle_alpha   90.00
_cell.angle_beta   90.00
_cell.angle_gamma   90.00
#
_symmetry.space_group_name_H-M   'P 1'
#
loop_
_entity.id
_entity.type
_entity.pdbx_description
1 polymer ?
#
loop_
_entity_poly.entity_id
_entity_poly.type
_entity_poly.pdbx_seq_one_letter_code
_entity_poly.pdbx_strand_id
1 'polypeptide(L)'
;MRYRTPSPRFGSHRLARTALDRADSPSLDHWTGSPTRLPADRSRAATVVMGRVVSRCAPPPPLSRRRMIDHRCPDLFLPKDARPKTRPDDVDDAAPEPDDQLRRTAYHEAGHAVIALLMGRGVQRVSVEPDATRLGKCEFAKGNFRRPKDPIEADGLVLLAGLAAEGRLTGEYAWDGAASDLRSARRLTRQRAGSERQAERLERRWLDKVEHLLADDDHWRAVEAIADELLVHRTISGRAARHHFERFVGAD
;
A
#
# COMPACT_ATOMS: atom_id res chain seq x y z
N MET A 1 -23.38 28.68 -48.85
CA MET A 1 -23.86 27.32 -49.18
C MET A 1 -24.54 26.74 -47.95
N ARG A 2 -25.87 26.63 -47.97
CA ARG A 2 -26.69 26.02 -46.93
C ARG A 2 -27.28 24.74 -47.51
N TYR A 3 -27.05 23.59 -46.88
CA TYR A 3 -27.85 22.39 -47.13
C TYR A 3 -28.71 22.13 -45.90
N ARG A 4 -30.02 22.09 -46.15
CA ARG A 4 -31.09 21.83 -45.20
C ARG A 4 -31.84 20.63 -45.75
N THR A 5 -31.88 19.51 -45.03
CA THR A 5 -32.86 18.45 -45.24
C THR A 5 -33.17 17.73 -43.91
N PRO A 6 -34.35 17.08 -43.81
CA PRO A 6 -35.18 17.13 -42.62
C PRO A 6 -35.29 15.79 -41.86
N SER A 7 -35.81 15.88 -40.63
CA SER A 7 -36.24 14.75 -39.79
C SER A 7 -37.58 14.15 -40.25
N PRO A 8 -37.83 12.86 -39.95
CA PRO A 8 -39.16 12.36 -39.60
C PRO A 8 -39.12 11.67 -38.21
N ARG A 9 -39.87 12.12 -37.20
CA ARG A 9 -41.29 11.82 -36.85
C ARG A 9 -41.60 10.33 -36.61
N PHE A 10 -41.67 10.01 -35.32
CA PHE A 10 -42.62 9.17 -34.57
C PHE A 10 -43.43 8.09 -35.30
N GLY A 11 -43.30 6.86 -34.79
CA GLY A 11 -44.27 5.77 -34.96
C GLY A 11 -44.47 5.02 -33.63
N SER A 12 -45.67 5.12 -33.10
CA SER A 12 -46.26 4.44 -31.94
C SER A 12 -46.64 2.97 -32.22
N HIS A 13 -46.82 2.18 -31.15
CA HIS A 13 -47.49 0.86 -30.99
C HIS A 13 -46.56 -0.17 -30.31
N ARG A 14 -46.96 -1.07 -29.40
CA ARG A 14 -48.19 -1.38 -28.66
C ARG A 14 -47.78 -2.44 -27.60
N LEU A 15 -48.57 -2.51 -26.54
CA LEU A 15 -48.50 -3.41 -25.37
C LEU A 15 -48.59 -4.92 -25.67
N ALA A 16 -47.93 -5.73 -24.82
CA ALA A 16 -48.35 -7.06 -24.31
C ALA A 16 -47.46 -7.37 -23.07
N ARG A 17 -47.92 -7.53 -21.81
CA ARG A 17 -48.67 -8.67 -21.17
C ARG A 17 -48.02 -10.03 -21.54
N THR A 18 -47.68 -11.00 -20.67
CA THR A 18 -47.96 -11.38 -19.26
C THR A 18 -47.14 -12.68 -18.95
N ALA A 19 -47.08 -13.09 -17.66
CA ALA A 19 -46.68 -14.39 -17.05
C ALA A 19 -45.43 -14.24 -16.14
N LEU A 20 -45.42 -14.36 -14.80
CA LEU A 20 -46.10 -15.21 -13.80
C LEU A 20 -45.86 -16.72 -13.99
N ASP A 21 -44.88 -17.25 -13.24
CA ASP A 21 -44.98 -18.45 -12.36
C ASP A 21 -43.71 -18.54 -11.49
N ARG A 22 -43.82 -18.50 -10.14
CA ARG A 22 -43.85 -19.65 -9.19
C ARG A 22 -42.56 -20.47 -9.18
N ALA A 23 -41.70 -20.31 -8.16
CA ALA A 23 -41.72 -20.97 -6.84
C ALA A 23 -40.88 -22.26 -6.86
N ASP A 24 -39.84 -22.35 -6.02
CA ASP A 24 -39.69 -23.41 -5.02
C ASP A 24 -38.38 -23.28 -4.23
N SER A 25 -38.56 -23.20 -2.91
CA SER A 25 -37.56 -23.43 -1.86
C SER A 25 -37.85 -24.80 -1.23
N PRO A 26 -36.82 -25.48 -0.69
CA PRO A 26 -37.00 -26.21 0.57
C PRO A 26 -35.87 -25.81 1.54
N SER A 27 -36.16 -25.24 2.71
CA SER A 27 -36.69 -25.86 3.94
C SER A 27 -35.75 -26.88 4.57
N LEU A 28 -35.39 -26.55 5.81
CA LEU A 28 -34.59 -27.28 6.81
C LEU A 28 -35.22 -28.62 7.22
N ASP A 29 -34.37 -29.64 7.37
CA ASP A 29 -34.54 -30.77 8.29
C ASP A 29 -33.18 -30.97 8.99
N HIS A 30 -33.01 -30.54 10.24
CA HIS A 30 -33.17 -31.36 11.46
C HIS A 30 -32.55 -32.77 11.36
N TRP A 31 -31.27 -32.87 11.74
CA TRP A 31 -30.63 -34.14 12.09
C TRP A 31 -29.99 -34.01 13.47
N THR A 32 -30.59 -34.68 14.45
CA THR A 32 -30.10 -34.86 15.82
C THR A 32 -29.50 -36.27 15.94
N GLY A 33 -28.27 -36.38 16.43
CA GLY A 33 -27.63 -37.70 16.60
C GLY A 33 -26.14 -37.69 16.99
N SER A 34 -25.88 -37.28 18.24
CA SER A 34 -24.85 -37.70 19.22
C SER A 34 -23.44 -38.26 18.85
N PRO A 35 -22.45 -38.08 19.75
CA PRO A 35 -21.02 -38.11 19.45
C PRO A 35 -20.38 -39.50 19.67
N THR A 36 -19.37 -39.84 18.87
CA THR A 36 -18.49 -40.99 19.18
C THR A 36 -17.04 -40.73 18.81
N ARG A 37 -16.22 -40.64 19.87
CA ARG A 37 -14.84 -41.13 20.05
C ARG A 37 -13.76 -40.77 19.02
N LEU A 38 -12.87 -39.87 19.48
CA LEU A 38 -11.44 -39.89 19.20
C LEU A 38 -10.84 -41.30 19.39
N PRO A 39 -9.82 -41.64 18.58
CA PRO A 39 -8.64 -42.28 19.11
C PRO A 39 -7.37 -41.46 18.85
N ALA A 40 -6.42 -41.70 19.76
CA ALA A 40 -5.16 -41.04 19.92
C ALA A 40 -4.18 -41.22 18.74
N ASP A 41 -3.31 -40.21 18.62
CA ASP A 41 -1.87 -40.29 18.38
C ASP A 41 -1.34 -41.54 17.64
N ARG A 42 -0.72 -41.29 16.49
CA ARG A 42 0.52 -41.95 16.08
C ARG A 42 1.31 -41.06 15.14
N SER A 43 2.23 -40.30 15.75
CA SER A 43 3.59 -40.06 15.29
C SER A 43 4.02 -40.82 14.00
N ARG A 44 4.43 -40.09 12.96
CA ARG A 44 5.52 -40.50 12.05
C ARG A 44 6.04 -39.34 11.18
N ALA A 45 7.26 -38.94 11.51
CA ALA A 45 8.37 -38.58 10.62
C ALA A 45 8.09 -37.62 9.45
N ALA A 46 8.33 -36.33 9.68
CA ALA A 46 8.72 -35.41 8.61
C ALA A 46 10.26 -35.33 8.58
N THR A 47 10.81 -35.90 7.52
CA THR A 47 12.21 -35.81 7.09
C THR A 47 12.71 -34.37 7.13
N VAL A 48 13.87 -34.17 7.75
CA VAL A 48 14.63 -32.93 7.75
C VAL A 48 15.05 -32.62 6.30
N VAL A 49 14.44 -31.59 5.71
CA VAL A 49 14.95 -30.93 4.51
C VAL A 49 15.48 -29.56 4.91
N MET A 50 16.78 -29.41 4.71
CA MET A 50 17.63 -28.23 4.81
C MET A 50 17.00 -26.89 5.19
N GLY A 51 17.34 -26.45 6.40
CA GLY A 51 17.83 -25.11 6.73
C GLY A 51 17.31 -23.93 5.91
N ARG A 52 16.10 -23.48 6.22
CA ARG A 52 15.71 -22.08 5.99
C ARG A 52 15.75 -21.38 7.34
N VAL A 53 16.76 -20.54 7.55
CA VAL A 53 16.75 -19.58 8.67
C VAL A 53 15.60 -18.62 8.38
N VAL A 54 14.42 -18.92 8.92
CA VAL A 54 13.36 -17.94 9.06
C VAL A 54 13.85 -17.02 10.18
N SER A 55 14.56 -15.96 9.79
CA SER A 55 14.86 -14.87 10.70
C SER A 55 13.51 -14.36 11.20
N ARG A 56 13.21 -14.66 12.46
CA ARG A 56 12.05 -14.05 13.13
C ARG A 56 12.41 -12.57 13.24
N CYS A 57 11.91 -11.75 12.32
CA CYS A 57 12.02 -10.31 12.44
C CYS A 57 11.48 -9.93 13.82
N ALA A 58 12.35 -9.31 14.62
CA ALA A 58 11.94 -8.72 15.89
C ALA A 58 10.78 -7.74 15.64
N PRO A 59 9.85 -7.58 16.60
CA PRO A 59 8.81 -6.57 16.46
C PRO A 59 9.47 -5.20 16.20
N PRO A 60 9.01 -4.43 15.20
CA PRO A 60 9.66 -3.19 14.83
C PRO A 60 9.61 -2.20 16.01
N PRO A 61 10.63 -1.32 16.13
CA PRO A 61 10.63 -0.29 17.16
C PRO A 61 9.39 0.61 16.99
N PRO A 62 8.84 1.15 18.09
CA PRO A 62 7.75 2.11 17.99
C PRO A 62 8.22 3.33 17.19
N LEU A 63 7.45 3.70 16.16
CA LEU A 63 7.70 4.91 15.38
C LEU A 63 7.80 6.10 16.33
N SER A 64 8.93 6.82 16.29
CA SER A 64 9.06 8.02 17.11
C SER A 64 8.09 9.07 16.56
N ARG A 65 6.91 9.20 17.21
CA ARG A 65 5.93 10.26 16.95
C ARG A 65 6.48 11.61 17.42
N ARG A 66 7.68 12.00 16.97
CA ARG A 66 8.21 13.36 17.17
C ARG A 66 7.25 14.32 16.47
N ARG A 67 6.36 14.89 17.29
CA ARG A 67 5.42 16.00 17.09
C ARG A 67 5.13 16.34 15.62
N MET A 68 3.96 15.93 15.17
CA MET A 68 3.22 16.48 14.02
C MET A 68 2.87 17.99 14.14
N ILE A 69 3.55 18.75 14.98
CA ILE A 69 3.24 20.14 15.28
C ILE A 69 4.50 20.95 14.96
N ASP A 70 4.37 21.79 13.94
CA ASP A 70 5.34 22.74 13.37
C ASP A 70 6.25 22.24 12.25
N HIS A 71 5.64 21.88 11.12
CA HIS A 71 6.28 22.02 9.82
C HIS A 71 5.50 23.00 8.95
N ARG A 72 5.49 24.27 9.37
CA ARG A 72 5.67 25.32 8.36
C ARG A 72 6.95 24.95 7.63
N CYS A 73 6.85 24.61 6.35
CA CYS A 73 8.00 24.66 5.46
C CYS A 73 8.28 26.16 5.26
N PRO A 74 9.29 26.77 5.89
CA PRO A 74 9.59 28.16 5.62
C PRO A 74 10.47 28.19 4.38
N ASP A 75 10.00 28.87 3.36
CA ASP A 75 10.88 29.39 2.32
C ASP A 75 12.06 30.11 3.00
N LEU A 76 13.27 29.60 2.72
CA LEU A 76 14.52 30.34 2.57
C LEU A 76 14.71 31.60 3.45
N PHE A 77 15.18 31.41 4.69
CA PHE A 77 16.09 32.37 5.33
C PHE A 77 16.86 31.71 6.48
N LEU A 78 18.13 31.37 6.26
CA LEU A 78 19.09 30.97 7.30
C LEU A 78 19.88 32.20 7.77
N PRO A 79 19.75 32.65 9.04
CA PRO A 79 20.74 33.53 9.65
C PRO A 79 22.04 32.75 9.90
N LYS A 80 23.17 33.34 9.50
CA LYS A 80 24.47 32.66 9.35
C LYS A 80 25.16 32.26 10.66
N ASP A 81 24.73 32.72 11.83
CA ASP A 81 25.57 32.61 13.03
C ASP A 81 24.79 32.13 14.27
N ALA A 82 24.61 30.81 14.39
CA ALA A 82 24.22 30.17 15.65
C ALA A 82 24.75 28.73 15.72
N ARG A 83 26.07 28.59 15.94
CA ARG A 83 26.71 27.29 16.20
C ARG A 83 26.66 26.99 17.71
N PRO A 84 25.89 26.00 18.21
CA PRO A 84 26.05 25.53 19.58
C PRO A 84 27.35 24.75 19.73
N LYS A 85 28.06 25.00 20.85
CA LYS A 85 29.31 24.35 21.23
C LYS A 85 28.98 23.10 22.07
N THR A 86 29.03 21.92 21.47
CA THR A 86 29.11 20.65 22.22
C THR A 86 30.32 19.85 21.73
N ARG A 87 30.97 19.17 22.67
CA ARG A 87 32.27 18.50 22.50
C ARG A 87 32.13 17.16 21.74
N PRO A 88 33.23 16.71 21.11
CA PRO A 88 33.23 15.65 20.12
C PRO A 88 33.51 14.30 20.77
N ASP A 89 32.47 13.47 20.93
CA ASP A 89 32.59 12.02 21.11
C ASP A 89 31.43 11.39 20.30
N ASP A 90 31.68 11.24 19.01
CA ASP A 90 31.29 10.18 18.07
C ASP A 90 29.83 9.68 18.02
N VAL A 91 28.98 10.43 17.31
CA VAL A 91 27.98 9.81 16.41
C VAL A 91 28.27 10.38 15.04
N ASP A 92 28.89 9.56 14.20
CA ASP A 92 29.11 9.86 12.79
C ASP A 92 27.75 10.19 12.14
N ASP A 93 27.54 11.45 11.77
CA ASP A 93 26.58 11.88 10.76
C ASP A 93 27.05 11.39 9.36
N ALA A 94 27.48 10.12 9.27
CA ALA A 94 27.86 9.49 8.02
C ALA A 94 26.60 9.37 7.16
N ALA A 95 26.69 9.90 5.94
CA ALA A 95 25.67 9.66 4.93
C ALA A 95 25.38 8.15 4.86
N PRO A 96 24.11 7.73 4.74
CA PRO A 96 23.78 6.31 4.73
C PRO A 96 24.59 5.60 3.65
N GLU A 97 25.17 4.45 4.01
CA GLU A 97 25.92 3.62 3.06
C GLU A 97 25.04 3.34 1.83
N PRO A 98 25.61 3.28 0.61
CA PRO A 98 24.82 3.10 -0.63
C PRO A 98 23.85 1.90 -0.58
N ASP A 99 24.24 0.83 0.10
CA ASP A 99 23.42 -0.37 0.28
C ASP A 99 22.22 -0.14 1.23
N ASP A 100 22.39 0.70 2.25
CA ASP A 100 21.31 1.08 3.17
C ASP A 100 20.29 1.99 2.48
N GLN A 101 20.76 2.92 1.64
CA GLN A 101 19.86 3.76 0.85
C GLN A 101 19.07 2.94 -0.18
N LEU A 102 19.72 2.00 -0.85
CA LEU A 102 19.07 1.07 -1.75
C LEU A 102 18.02 0.24 -1.02
N ARG A 103 18.35 -0.29 0.17
CA ARG A 103 17.42 -1.05 0.99
C ARG A 103 16.21 -0.22 1.39
N ARG A 104 16.38 1.01 1.87
CA ARG A 104 15.26 1.92 2.17
C ARG A 104 14.37 2.14 0.94
N THR A 105 14.98 2.41 -0.21
CA THR A 105 14.26 2.59 -1.49
C THR A 105 13.48 1.32 -1.88
N ALA A 106 14.06 0.13 -1.71
CA ALA A 106 13.37 -1.13 -1.99
C ALA A 106 12.11 -1.32 -1.12
N TYR A 107 12.19 -1.01 0.17
CA TYR A 107 11.04 -1.06 1.07
C TYR A 107 10.01 0.03 0.77
N HIS A 108 10.44 1.24 0.38
CA HIS A 108 9.56 2.32 -0.07
C HIS A 108 8.70 1.88 -1.26
N GLU A 109 9.34 1.35 -2.29
CA GLU A 109 8.67 0.91 -3.51
C GLU A 109 7.81 -0.35 -3.29
N ALA A 110 8.25 -1.26 -2.42
CA ALA A 110 7.46 -2.41 -1.99
C ALA A 110 6.20 -1.99 -1.22
N GLY A 111 6.28 -0.98 -0.35
CA GLY A 111 5.14 -0.39 0.34
C GLY A 111 4.07 0.10 -0.63
N HIS A 112 4.47 0.87 -1.64
CA HIS A 112 3.57 1.30 -2.72
C HIS A 112 2.87 0.11 -3.41
N ALA A 113 3.63 -0.94 -3.76
CA ALA A 113 3.09 -2.10 -4.44
C ALA A 113 2.05 -2.86 -3.60
N VAL A 114 2.36 -3.14 -2.33
CA VAL A 114 1.46 -3.88 -1.43
C VAL A 114 0.17 -3.12 -1.17
N ILE A 115 0.25 -1.84 -0.81
CA ILE A 115 -0.95 -1.02 -0.58
C ILE A 115 -1.77 -0.87 -1.86
N ALA A 116 -1.14 -0.75 -3.03
CA ALA A 116 -1.87 -0.70 -4.29
C ALA A 116 -2.66 -1.98 -4.57
N LEU A 117 -2.05 -3.15 -4.34
CA LEU A 117 -2.70 -4.45 -4.51
C LEU A 117 -3.85 -4.64 -3.52
N LEU A 118 -3.67 -4.24 -2.24
CA LEU A 118 -4.74 -4.25 -1.23
C LEU A 118 -5.93 -3.37 -1.63
N MET A 119 -5.67 -2.21 -2.23
CA MET A 119 -6.72 -1.34 -2.74
C MET A 119 -7.36 -1.85 -4.06
N GLY A 120 -6.96 -3.03 -4.53
CA GLY A 120 -7.47 -3.63 -5.76
C GLY A 120 -6.93 -2.97 -7.02
N ARG A 121 -5.82 -2.21 -6.95
CA ARG A 121 -5.16 -1.60 -8.11
C ARG A 121 -4.14 -2.57 -8.71
N GLY A 122 -3.99 -2.49 -10.03
CA GLY A 122 -2.95 -3.24 -10.72
C GLY A 122 -1.59 -2.56 -10.59
N VAL A 123 -0.55 -3.34 -10.29
CA VAL A 123 0.85 -2.94 -10.43
C VAL A 123 1.33 -3.42 -11.80
N GLN A 124 2.05 -2.57 -12.53
CA GLN A 124 2.67 -2.86 -13.82
C GLN A 124 4.14 -3.23 -13.65
N ARG A 125 4.86 -2.47 -12.82
CA ARG A 125 6.30 -2.59 -12.61
C ARG A 125 6.67 -1.91 -11.29
N VAL A 126 7.66 -2.45 -10.59
CA VAL A 126 8.26 -1.85 -9.39
C VAL A 126 9.77 -1.80 -9.63
N SER A 127 10.43 -0.70 -9.31
CA SER A 127 11.85 -0.51 -9.59
C SER A 127 12.51 0.39 -8.55
N VAL A 128 13.75 0.07 -8.18
CA VAL A 128 14.65 0.90 -7.37
C VAL A 128 15.75 1.56 -8.21
N GLU A 129 15.59 1.53 -9.54
CA GLU A 129 16.49 2.25 -10.43
C GLU A 129 16.13 3.74 -10.38
N PRO A 130 17.13 4.62 -10.15
CA PRO A 130 16.88 6.04 -10.13
C PRO A 130 16.48 6.54 -11.52
N ASP A 131 15.43 7.37 -11.58
CA ASP A 131 15.12 8.20 -12.73
C ASP A 131 15.55 9.67 -12.49
N ALA A 132 15.41 10.54 -13.49
CA ALA A 132 15.83 11.94 -13.41
C ALA A 132 15.20 12.74 -12.24
N THR A 133 14.18 12.18 -11.57
CA THR A 133 13.41 12.84 -10.52
C THR A 133 13.24 12.03 -9.23
N ARG A 134 13.56 10.72 -9.23
CA ARG A 134 13.21 9.78 -8.14
C ARG A 134 14.23 8.66 -8.04
N LEU A 135 14.39 8.10 -6.84
CA LEU A 135 15.28 6.95 -6.59
C LEU A 135 14.65 5.59 -6.96
N GLY A 136 13.33 5.55 -7.19
CA GLY A 136 12.57 4.37 -7.59
C GLY A 136 11.19 4.73 -8.16
N LYS A 137 10.46 3.72 -8.66
CA LYS A 137 9.10 3.92 -9.22
C LYS A 137 8.25 2.64 -9.20
N CYS A 138 7.07 2.75 -8.59
CA CYS A 138 5.94 1.84 -8.76
C CYS A 138 4.96 2.37 -9.83
N GLU A 139 4.83 1.63 -10.94
CA GLU A 139 3.93 1.96 -12.05
C GLU A 139 2.62 1.19 -11.92
N PHE A 140 1.49 1.89 -12.01
CA PHE A 140 0.17 1.24 -11.97
C PHE A 140 -0.28 0.80 -13.36
N ALA A 141 -0.81 -0.42 -13.45
CA ALA A 141 -1.33 -0.97 -14.69
C ALA A 141 -2.63 -0.26 -15.10
N LYS A 142 -2.76 0.01 -16.40
CA LYS A 142 -4.03 0.44 -17.02
C LYS A 142 -4.87 -0.83 -17.30
N GLY A 143 -6.13 -0.87 -16.87
CA GLY A 143 -7.02 -2.02 -17.13
C GLY A 143 -8.26 -2.11 -16.24
N ASN A 144 -9.04 -3.19 -16.44
CA ASN A 144 -10.26 -3.49 -15.68
C ASN A 144 -9.91 -4.13 -14.32
N PHE A 145 -9.34 -3.32 -13.42
CA PHE A 145 -9.19 -3.70 -12.01
C PHE A 145 -10.44 -3.33 -11.23
N ARG A 146 -10.68 -4.02 -10.11
CA ARG A 146 -11.79 -3.69 -9.20
C ARG A 146 -11.58 -2.25 -8.74
N ARG A 147 -12.46 -1.34 -9.18
CA ARG A 147 -12.36 0.06 -8.78
C ARG A 147 -12.54 0.15 -7.26
N PRO A 148 -11.64 0.85 -6.54
CA PRO A 148 -11.86 1.12 -5.14
C PRO A 148 -13.19 1.85 -4.96
N LYS A 149 -13.90 1.55 -3.86
CA LYS A 149 -15.12 2.28 -3.49
C LYS A 149 -14.85 3.79 -3.37
N ASP A 150 -13.64 4.12 -2.93
CA ASP A 150 -13.15 5.48 -2.78
C ASP A 150 -11.79 5.63 -3.49
N PRO A 151 -11.78 6.04 -4.77
CA PRO A 151 -10.54 6.15 -5.54
C PRO A 151 -9.57 7.21 -4.98
N ILE A 152 -10.11 8.29 -4.41
CA ILE A 152 -9.28 9.39 -3.86
C ILE A 152 -8.58 8.91 -2.59
N GLU A 153 -9.31 8.23 -1.70
CA GLU A 153 -8.68 7.61 -0.53
C GLU A 153 -7.67 6.55 -0.95
N ALA A 154 -8.03 5.64 -1.86
CA ALA A 154 -7.12 4.59 -2.32
C ALA A 154 -5.80 5.17 -2.88
N ASP A 155 -5.86 6.21 -3.71
CA ASP A 155 -4.68 6.87 -4.26
C ASP A 155 -3.86 7.56 -3.17
N GLY A 156 -4.53 8.17 -2.19
CA GLY A 156 -3.88 8.77 -1.03
C GLY A 156 -3.14 7.75 -0.16
N LEU A 157 -3.76 6.60 0.11
CA LEU A 157 -3.14 5.52 0.88
C LEU A 157 -1.91 4.96 0.15
N VAL A 158 -2.02 4.76 -1.16
CA VAL A 158 -0.89 4.30 -1.97
C VAL A 158 0.27 5.29 -1.93
N LEU A 159 0.01 6.60 -2.05
CA LEU A 159 1.07 7.61 -1.97
C LEU A 159 1.77 7.63 -0.60
N LEU A 160 1.05 7.40 0.50
CA LEU A 160 1.64 7.37 1.84
C LEU A 160 2.34 6.05 2.18
N ALA A 161 2.18 5.02 1.34
CA ALA A 161 2.67 3.67 1.59
C ALA A 161 4.20 3.57 1.66
N GLY A 162 4.92 4.25 0.77
CA GLY A 162 6.38 4.20 0.78
C GLY A 162 6.96 4.79 2.07
N LEU A 163 6.50 5.99 2.45
CA LEU A 163 6.88 6.64 3.71
C LEU A 163 6.61 5.75 4.93
N ALA A 164 5.45 5.12 4.98
CA ALA A 164 5.07 4.24 6.09
C ALA A 164 5.92 2.95 6.13
N ALA A 165 6.25 2.37 4.97
CA ALA A 165 7.10 1.19 4.88
C ALA A 165 8.54 1.48 5.30
N GLU A 166 9.11 2.60 4.84
CA GLU A 166 10.43 3.08 5.30
C GLU A 166 10.41 3.35 6.80
N GLY A 167 9.40 4.06 7.31
CA GLY A 167 9.26 4.35 8.73
C GLY A 167 9.23 3.07 9.57
N ARG A 168 8.49 2.04 9.14
CA ARG A 168 8.45 0.74 9.83
C ARG A 168 9.80 0.01 9.80
N LEU A 169 10.55 0.12 8.69
CA LEU A 169 11.88 -0.47 8.55
C LEU A 169 12.91 0.18 9.48
N THR A 170 12.93 1.51 9.55
CA THR A 170 14.02 2.29 10.18
C THR A 170 13.66 2.82 11.57
N GLY A 171 12.37 2.88 11.91
CA GLY A 171 11.86 3.59 13.09
C GLY A 171 11.68 5.11 12.87
N GLU A 172 12.07 5.63 11.70
CA GLU A 172 12.06 7.06 11.37
C GLU A 172 11.56 7.33 9.95
N TYR A 173 10.75 8.38 9.79
CA TYR A 173 10.26 8.75 8.48
C TYR A 173 11.32 9.51 7.67
N ALA A 174 11.62 9.00 6.47
CA ALA A 174 12.46 9.69 5.50
C ALA A 174 11.66 10.75 4.72
N TRP A 175 11.37 11.88 5.38
CA TRP A 175 10.52 12.94 4.83
C TRP A 175 11.00 13.50 3.47
N ASP A 176 12.31 13.63 3.29
CA ASP A 176 12.91 14.16 2.07
C ASP A 176 12.76 13.19 0.88
N GLY A 177 12.96 11.90 1.12
CA GLY A 177 12.78 10.84 0.11
C GLY A 177 11.33 10.74 -0.37
N ALA A 178 10.37 10.97 0.53
CA ALA A 178 8.94 10.92 0.24
C ALA A 178 8.32 12.28 -0.14
N ALA A 179 9.11 13.34 -0.33
CA ALA A 179 8.58 14.69 -0.50
C ALA A 179 7.60 14.83 -1.69
N SER A 180 7.85 14.10 -2.78
CA SER A 180 6.96 14.10 -3.96
C SER A 180 5.62 13.42 -3.67
N ASP A 181 5.65 12.30 -2.97
CA ASP A 181 4.46 11.53 -2.61
C ASP A 181 3.61 12.29 -1.60
N LEU A 182 4.25 12.90 -0.60
CA LEU A 182 3.59 13.77 0.39
C LEU A 182 2.91 14.98 -0.25
N ARG A 183 3.59 15.66 -1.20
CA ARG A 183 2.95 16.77 -1.96
C ARG A 183 1.72 16.29 -2.72
N SER A 184 1.77 15.10 -3.30
CA SER A 184 0.65 14.50 -4.03
C SER A 184 -0.49 14.08 -3.10
N ALA A 185 -0.18 13.46 -1.95
CA ALA A 185 -1.16 13.08 -0.95
C ALA A 185 -1.88 14.30 -0.38
N ARG A 186 -1.14 15.37 -0.04
CA ARG A 186 -1.68 16.67 0.41
C ARG A 186 -2.60 17.31 -0.60
N ARG A 187 -2.30 17.17 -1.90
CA ARG A 187 -3.20 17.65 -2.95
C ARG A 187 -4.54 16.90 -2.93
N LEU A 188 -4.53 15.58 -2.73
CA LEU A 188 -5.75 14.78 -2.63
C LEU A 188 -6.56 15.09 -1.36
N THR A 189 -5.91 15.26 -0.22
CA THR A 189 -6.61 15.59 1.03
C THR A 189 -7.25 16.97 0.97
N ARG A 190 -6.59 17.96 0.37
CA ARG A 190 -7.16 19.30 0.12
C ARG A 190 -8.33 19.30 -0.85
N GLN A 191 -8.34 18.43 -1.84
CA GLN A 191 -9.50 18.29 -2.74
C GLN A 191 -10.76 17.77 -2.01
N ARG A 192 -10.57 17.03 -0.91
CA ARG A 192 -11.67 16.41 -0.15
C ARG A 192 -12.09 17.22 1.07
N ALA A 193 -11.19 18.03 1.62
CA ALA A 193 -11.40 18.78 2.85
C ALA A 193 -11.95 20.19 2.57
N GLY A 194 -12.79 20.70 3.48
CA GLY A 194 -13.30 22.08 3.39
C GLY A 194 -12.35 23.15 3.96
N SER A 195 -11.22 22.74 4.55
CA SER A 195 -10.22 23.64 5.15
C SER A 195 -8.86 22.94 5.29
N GLU A 196 -7.78 23.71 5.43
CA GLU A 196 -6.43 23.16 5.62
C GLU A 196 -6.34 22.26 6.86
N ARG A 197 -6.94 22.68 7.98
CA ARG A 197 -6.99 21.88 9.22
C ARG A 197 -7.67 20.53 9.02
N GLN A 198 -8.71 20.47 8.17
CA GLN A 198 -9.37 19.21 7.84
C GLN A 198 -8.51 18.36 6.89
N ALA A 199 -7.79 18.97 5.95
CA ALA A 199 -6.87 18.28 5.04
C ALA A 199 -5.73 17.60 5.82
N GLU A 200 -5.11 18.31 6.76
CA GLU A 200 -4.07 17.76 7.64
C GLU A 200 -4.59 16.61 8.52
N ARG A 201 -5.81 16.75 9.07
CA ARG A 201 -6.45 15.67 9.86
C ARG A 201 -6.74 14.44 9.00
N LEU A 202 -7.08 14.64 7.73
CA LEU A 202 -7.33 13.56 6.80
C LEU A 202 -6.02 12.86 6.38
N GLU A 203 -4.96 13.62 6.10
CA GLU A 203 -3.61 13.09 5.82
C GLU A 203 -3.12 12.21 6.98
N ARG A 204 -3.26 12.71 8.21
CA ARG A 204 -2.99 11.92 9.43
C ARG A 204 -3.72 10.60 9.47
N ARG A 205 -5.04 10.65 9.26
CA ARG A 205 -5.89 9.45 9.30
C ARG A 205 -5.51 8.45 8.22
N TRP A 206 -5.16 8.93 7.03
CA TRP A 206 -4.70 8.07 5.94
C TRP A 206 -3.35 7.44 6.26
N LEU A 207 -2.41 8.20 6.83
CA LEU A 207 -1.14 7.65 7.28
C LEU A 207 -1.32 6.60 8.39
N ASP A 208 -2.09 6.91 9.44
CA ASP A 208 -2.43 5.95 10.51
C ASP A 208 -3.07 4.66 9.92
N LYS A 209 -3.93 4.79 8.90
CA LYS A 209 -4.56 3.65 8.22
C LYS A 209 -3.54 2.81 7.44
N VAL A 210 -2.62 3.44 6.71
CA VAL A 210 -1.54 2.75 6.00
C VAL A 210 -0.62 2.03 7.00
N GLU A 211 -0.23 2.68 8.08
CA GLU A 211 0.58 2.08 9.15
C GLU A 211 -0.10 0.86 9.74
N HIS A 212 -1.41 0.95 10.00
CA HIS A 212 -2.19 -0.19 10.48
C HIS A 212 -2.25 -1.33 9.45
N LEU A 213 -2.41 -1.03 8.15
CA LEU A 213 -2.36 -2.05 7.11
C LEU A 213 -0.98 -2.72 7.04
N LEU A 214 0.09 -1.95 7.11
CA LEU A 214 1.45 -2.50 7.15
C LEU A 214 1.82 -3.09 8.51
N ALA A 215 0.96 -2.94 9.53
CA ALA A 215 1.12 -3.55 10.83
C ALA A 215 0.86 -5.05 10.80
N ASP A 216 -0.02 -5.48 9.91
CA ASP A 216 -0.37 -6.88 9.67
C ASP A 216 0.84 -7.68 9.19
N ASP A 217 1.00 -8.88 9.77
CA ASP A 217 2.18 -9.72 9.53
C ASP A 217 2.24 -10.24 8.09
N ASP A 218 1.11 -10.59 7.47
CA ASP A 218 1.09 -11.12 6.11
C ASP A 218 1.30 -10.00 5.08
N HIS A 219 0.75 -8.81 5.33
CA HIS A 219 1.06 -7.65 4.51
C HIS A 219 2.55 -7.28 4.60
N TRP A 220 3.14 -7.31 5.79
CA TRP A 220 4.55 -6.99 5.96
C TRP A 220 5.47 -8.05 5.31
N ARG A 221 5.13 -9.34 5.41
CA ARG A 221 5.87 -10.40 4.72
C ARG A 221 5.80 -10.24 3.20
N ALA A 222 4.70 -9.73 2.65
CA ALA A 222 4.60 -9.36 1.25
C ALA A 222 5.54 -8.19 0.89
N VAL A 223 5.65 -7.17 1.75
CA VAL A 223 6.60 -6.06 1.57
C VAL A 223 8.03 -6.59 1.56
N GLU A 224 8.41 -7.40 2.54
CA GLU A 224 9.75 -7.99 2.65
C GLU A 224 10.09 -8.81 1.39
N ALA A 225 9.18 -9.68 0.94
CA ALA A 225 9.42 -10.51 -0.24
C ALA A 225 9.60 -9.70 -1.54
N ILE A 226 8.84 -8.61 -1.70
CA ILE A 226 9.00 -7.70 -2.84
C ILE A 226 10.31 -6.92 -2.74
N ALA A 227 10.64 -6.40 -1.56
CA ALA A 227 11.88 -5.66 -1.33
C ALA A 227 13.11 -6.55 -1.56
N ASP A 228 13.11 -7.78 -1.07
CA ASP A 228 14.18 -8.75 -1.29
C ASP A 228 14.39 -9.04 -2.79
N GLU A 229 13.31 -9.21 -3.56
CA GLU A 229 13.43 -9.39 -5.00
C GLU A 229 13.96 -8.13 -5.71
N LEU A 230 13.54 -6.94 -5.28
CA LEU A 230 14.06 -5.67 -5.79
C LEU A 230 15.55 -5.48 -5.48
N LEU A 231 16.02 -5.93 -4.32
CA LEU A 231 17.44 -5.85 -3.97
C LEU A 231 18.31 -6.71 -4.89
N VAL A 232 17.78 -7.85 -5.34
CA VAL A 232 18.48 -8.75 -6.27
C VAL A 232 18.38 -8.25 -7.72
N HIS A 233 17.17 -7.86 -8.16
CA HIS A 233 16.89 -7.65 -9.58
C HIS A 233 16.77 -6.18 -10.00
N ARG A 234 16.75 -5.23 -9.06
CA ARG A 234 16.54 -3.78 -9.22
C ARG A 234 15.18 -3.37 -9.78
N THR A 235 14.56 -4.22 -10.59
CA THR A 235 13.25 -4.04 -11.19
C THR A 235 12.52 -5.37 -11.22
N ILE A 236 11.24 -5.36 -10.84
CA ILE A 236 10.36 -6.52 -10.94
C ILE A 236 9.08 -6.17 -11.71
N SER A 237 8.50 -7.16 -12.36
CA SER A 237 7.21 -7.01 -13.05
C SER A 237 6.06 -6.93 -12.06
N GLY A 238 4.94 -6.35 -12.47
CA GLY A 238 3.71 -6.34 -11.69
C GLY A 238 3.15 -7.74 -11.41
N ARG A 239 3.43 -8.73 -12.28
CA ARG A 239 3.09 -10.14 -12.04
C ARG A 239 3.93 -10.76 -10.92
N ALA A 240 5.22 -10.44 -10.86
CA ALA A 240 6.10 -10.88 -9.78
C ALA A 240 5.68 -10.25 -8.44
N ALA A 241 5.44 -8.93 -8.43
CA ALA A 241 4.92 -8.23 -7.25
C ALA A 241 3.61 -8.84 -6.74
N ARG A 242 2.66 -9.09 -7.65
CA ARG A 242 1.40 -9.78 -7.33
C ARG A 242 1.62 -11.18 -6.78
N HIS A 243 2.53 -11.96 -7.35
CA HIS A 243 2.82 -13.31 -6.88
C HIS A 243 3.33 -13.33 -5.44
N HIS A 244 4.24 -12.42 -5.06
CA HIS A 244 4.70 -12.31 -3.67
C HIS A 244 3.59 -11.83 -2.73
N PHE A 245 2.75 -10.91 -3.19
CA PHE A 245 1.58 -10.47 -2.42
C PHE A 245 0.59 -11.62 -2.16
N GLU A 246 0.18 -12.33 -3.21
CA GLU A 246 -0.82 -13.41 -3.11
C GLU A 246 -0.31 -14.60 -2.27
N ARG A 247 1.02 -14.80 -2.16
CA ARG A 247 1.63 -15.83 -1.30
C ARG A 247 1.29 -15.67 0.19
N PHE A 248 1.05 -14.45 0.65
CA PHE A 248 0.78 -14.16 2.06
C PHE A 248 -0.63 -13.65 2.30
N VAL A 249 -1.18 -12.84 1.38
CA VAL A 249 -2.43 -12.10 1.59
C VAL A 249 -3.63 -12.74 0.85
N GLY A 250 -3.38 -13.69 -0.05
CA GLY A 250 -4.39 -14.30 -0.91
C GLY A 250 -4.54 -15.82 -0.78
N ALA A 251 -3.93 -16.43 0.25
CA ALA A 251 -4.08 -17.85 0.54
C ALA A 251 -5.31 -18.07 1.45
N ASP A 252 -6.50 -18.01 0.85
CA ASP A 252 -7.75 -18.55 1.43
C ASP A 252 -8.07 -19.92 0.82
#